data_AF-A0A4V1UPA3-F1
#
_entry.id   AF-A0A4V1UPA3-F1
#
_cell.length_a   1.000
_cell.length_b   1.000
_cell.length_c   1.000
_cell.angle_alpha   90.00
_cell.angle_beta   90.00
_cell.angle_gamma   90.00
#
_symmetry.space_group_name_H-M   'P 1'
#
loop_
_entity.id
_entity.type
_entity.pdbx_description
1 polymer ?
#
loop_
_entity_poly.entity_id
_entity_poly.type
_entity_poly.pdbx_seq_one_letter_code
_entity_poly.pdbx_strand_id
1 'polypeptide(L)'
;IVEGAGGLMVPLNDKEFVLDLIQALDAKVILISRNYLGSINHSLLTYFIARDKKLDVLGWVFNDHYLDYENEIAIWSGYPRLGSVPGCESPDHDFVKRQAQIFRKRFETILW
;
A
#
# COMPACT_ATOMS: atom_id res chain seq x y z
N ILE A 1 14.24 0.68 1.09
CA ILE A 1 12.79 1.01 1.01
C ILE A 1 12.69 2.42 0.47
N VAL A 2 11.82 2.65 -0.51
CA VAL A 2 11.53 3.98 -1.05
C VAL A 2 10.08 4.28 -0.72
N GLU A 3 9.81 5.43 -0.09
CA GLU A 3 8.47 5.93 0.13
C GLU A 3 8.19 7.04 -0.90
N GLY A 4 7.07 6.95 -1.60
CA GLY A 4 6.61 8.02 -2.47
C GLY A 4 6.09 9.22 -1.68
N ALA A 5 5.78 10.31 -2.36
CA ALA A 5 5.16 11.48 -1.75
C ALA A 5 3.66 11.52 -2.09
N GLY A 6 2.83 10.76 -1.36
CA GLY A 6 1.39 10.65 -1.62
C GLY A 6 1.01 9.47 -2.53
N GLY A 7 0.15 9.70 -3.52
CA GLY A 7 -0.37 8.65 -4.42
C GLY A 7 0.44 8.47 -5.71
N LEU A 8 0.14 7.40 -6.47
CA LEU A 8 0.84 7.08 -7.73
C LEU A 8 0.84 8.22 -8.75
N MET A 9 -0.25 8.98 -8.81
CA MET A 9 -0.45 10.09 -9.74
C MET A 9 -0.11 11.46 -9.12
N VAL A 10 0.70 11.49 -8.05
CA VAL A 10 1.26 12.76 -7.56
C VAL A 10 2.39 13.19 -8.50
N PRO A 11 2.36 14.43 -9.02
CA PRO A 11 3.41 14.92 -9.90
C PRO A 11 4.73 15.10 -9.13
N LEU A 12 5.82 14.60 -9.71
CA LEU A 12 7.18 14.91 -9.29
C LEU A 12 7.68 16.23 -9.92
N ASN A 13 7.22 16.49 -11.14
CA ASN A 13 7.44 17.71 -11.90
C ASN A 13 6.32 17.88 -12.95
N ASP A 14 6.50 18.81 -13.89
CA ASP A 14 5.49 19.14 -14.90
C ASP A 14 5.22 18.00 -15.92
N LYS A 15 6.00 16.92 -15.91
CA LYS A 15 5.95 15.84 -16.91
C LYS A 15 5.86 14.44 -16.31
N GLU A 16 6.30 14.26 -15.07
CA GLU A 16 6.47 12.95 -14.45
C GLU A 16 5.72 12.88 -13.12
N PHE A 17 5.25 11.68 -12.79
CA PHE A 17 4.55 11.32 -11.56
C PHE A 17 5.37 10.33 -10.73
N VAL A 18 4.96 10.09 -9.48
CA VAL A 18 5.53 9.03 -8.63
C VAL A 18 5.52 7.68 -9.35
N LEU A 19 4.50 7.41 -10.15
CA LEU A 19 4.40 6.22 -11.00
C LEU A 19 5.58 6.07 -11.97
N ASP A 20 6.01 7.16 -12.61
CA ASP A 20 7.11 7.12 -13.57
C ASP A 20 8.44 6.80 -12.88
N LEU A 21 8.64 7.33 -11.66
CA LEU A 21 9.79 6.96 -10.83
C LEU A 21 9.79 5.48 -10.47
N ILE A 22 8.64 4.92 -10.09
CA ILE A 22 8.51 3.48 -9.79
C ILE A 22 8.93 2.64 -11.01
N GLN A 23 8.46 3.02 -12.21
CA GLN A 23 8.81 2.33 -13.45
C GLN A 23 10.29 2.47 -13.81
N ALA A 24 10.86 3.67 -13.65
CA ALA A 24 12.28 3.92 -13.92
C ALA A 24 13.21 3.11 -13.00
N LEU A 25 12.75 2.80 -11.78
CA LEU A 25 13.48 1.98 -10.81
C LEU A 25 13.24 0.47 -10.98
N ASP A 26 12.33 0.05 -11.86
CA ASP A 26 11.84 -1.33 -11.97
C ASP A 26 11.48 -1.91 -10.59
N ALA A 27 10.82 -1.08 -9.77
CA ALA A 27 10.62 -1.38 -8.37
C ALA A 27 9.35 -2.21 -8.14
N LYS A 28 9.45 -3.18 -7.24
CA LYS A 28 8.28 -3.84 -6.64
C LYS A 28 7.52 -2.86 -5.74
N VAL A 29 6.19 -2.90 -5.79
CA VAL A 29 5.31 -1.93 -5.12
C VAL A 29 4.47 -2.60 -4.04
N ILE A 30 4.38 -1.95 -2.88
CA ILE A 30 3.35 -2.24 -1.88
C ILE A 30 2.40 -1.04 -1.86
N LEU A 31 1.10 -1.30 -2.02
CA LEU A 31 0.08 -0.25 -1.97
C LEU A 31 -0.43 -0.13 -0.54
N ILE A 32 -0.56 1.11 -0.04
CA ILE A 32 -1.05 1.39 1.31
C ILE A 32 -2.42 2.05 1.20
N SER A 33 -3.40 1.53 1.93
CA SER A 33 -4.75 2.11 2.02
C SER A 33 -5.17 2.34 3.47
N ARG A 34 -5.57 3.57 3.78
CA ARG A 34 -6.21 3.87 5.06
C ARG A 34 -7.68 3.45 4.99
N ASN A 35 -8.19 2.80 6.03
CA ASN A 35 -9.59 2.39 6.12
C ASN A 35 -10.49 3.54 6.60
N TYR A 36 -11.41 3.97 5.74
CA TYR A 36 -12.45 4.97 6.02
C TYR A 36 -13.52 4.94 4.93
N LEU A 37 -14.65 5.62 5.13
CA LEU A 37 -15.68 5.75 4.10
C LEU A 37 -15.10 6.38 2.82
N GLY A 38 -15.13 5.63 1.72
CA GLY A 38 -14.56 6.03 0.42
C GLY A 38 -13.20 5.41 0.09
N SER A 39 -12.54 4.72 1.04
CA SER A 39 -11.25 4.09 0.79
C SER A 39 -11.32 2.97 -0.25
N ILE A 40 -12.45 2.26 -0.37
CA ILE A 40 -12.67 1.29 -1.45
C ILE A 40 -12.47 1.95 -2.82
N ASN A 41 -13.14 3.08 -3.06
CA ASN A 41 -13.03 3.79 -4.34
C ASN A 41 -11.59 4.23 -4.62
N HIS A 42 -10.93 4.86 -3.64
CA HIS A 42 -9.54 5.31 -3.81
C HIS A 42 -8.58 4.14 -4.08
N SER A 43 -8.77 3.02 -3.39
CA SER A 43 -7.94 1.83 -3.56
C SER A 43 -8.15 1.19 -4.92
N LEU A 44 -9.40 1.09 -5.40
CA LEU A 44 -9.70 0.52 -6.71
C LEU A 44 -9.22 1.42 -7.86
N LEU A 45 -9.34 2.74 -7.73
CA LEU A 45 -8.74 3.68 -8.70
C LEU A 45 -7.21 3.53 -8.77
N THR A 46 -6.56 3.42 -7.62
CA THR A 46 -5.11 3.17 -7.52
C THR A 46 -4.73 1.84 -8.18
N TYR A 47 -5.50 0.78 -7.89
CA TYR A 47 -5.35 -0.54 -8.51
C TYR A 47 -5.45 -0.48 -10.03
N PHE A 48 -6.49 0.19 -10.56
CA PHE A 48 -6.70 0.24 -12.01
C PHE A 48 -5.53 0.92 -12.72
N ILE A 49 -4.98 1.99 -12.15
CA ILE A 49 -3.77 2.65 -12.68
C ILE A 49 -2.55 1.74 -12.56
N ALA A 50 -2.30 1.13 -11.40
CA ALA A 50 -1.17 0.24 -11.21
C ALA A 50 -1.19 -0.95 -12.19
N ARG A 51 -2.37 -1.53 -12.41
CA ARG A 51 -2.61 -2.61 -13.37
C ARG A 51 -2.41 -2.16 -14.81
N ASP A 52 -2.99 -1.02 -15.20
CA ASP A 52 -2.86 -0.47 -16.56
C ASP A 52 -1.39 -0.20 -16.91
N LYS A 53 -0.65 0.36 -15.95
CA LYS A 53 0.78 0.65 -16.06
C LYS A 53 1.69 -0.54 -15.77
N LYS A 54 1.10 -1.73 -15.53
CA LYS A 54 1.79 -3.01 -15.31
C LYS A 54 2.85 -2.94 -14.22
N LEU A 55 2.56 -2.25 -13.12
CA LEU A 55 3.45 -2.22 -11.96
C LEU A 55 3.53 -3.61 -11.29
N ASP A 56 4.71 -4.00 -10.82
CA ASP A 56 4.90 -5.24 -10.05
C ASP A 56 4.41 -5.03 -8.60
N VAL A 57 3.09 -5.13 -8.41
CA VAL A 57 2.44 -4.93 -7.11
C VAL A 57 2.44 -6.22 -6.30
N LEU A 58 3.09 -6.18 -5.13
CA LEU A 58 3.16 -7.29 -4.17
C LEU A 58 1.87 -7.48 -3.39
N GLY A 59 1.12 -6.41 -3.15
CA GLY A 59 -0.14 -6.47 -2.40
C GLY A 59 -0.46 -5.19 -1.63
N TRP A 60 -1.48 -5.29 -0.77
CA TRP A 60 -2.00 -4.20 0.05
C TRP A 60 -1.54 -4.29 1.50
N VAL A 61 -1.18 -3.14 2.07
CA VAL A 61 -1.10 -2.92 3.52
C VAL A 61 -2.20 -1.93 3.91
N PHE A 62 -2.90 -2.20 5.00
CA PHE A 62 -3.97 -1.35 5.49
C PHE A 62 -3.58 -0.63 6.78
N ASN A 63 -4.08 0.60 6.93
CA ASN A 63 -3.98 1.35 8.18
C ASN A 63 -5.39 1.63 8.71
N ASP A 64 -5.53 1.67 10.03
CA ASP A 64 -6.81 1.80 10.74
C ASP A 64 -7.76 0.61 10.45
N HIS A 65 -8.96 0.65 11.02
CA HIS A 65 -9.99 -0.35 10.78
C HIS A 65 -11.32 0.33 10.48
N TYR A 66 -12.00 -0.12 9.43
CA TYR A 66 -13.33 0.35 9.06
C TYR A 66 -14.09 -0.76 8.34
N LEU A 67 -15.04 -1.39 9.02
CA LEU A 67 -15.83 -2.51 8.49
C LEU A 67 -14.92 -3.60 7.87
N ASP A 68 -15.40 -4.29 6.84
CA ASP A 68 -14.66 -5.36 6.15
C ASP A 68 -13.91 -4.88 4.89
N TYR A 69 -13.62 -3.57 4.80
CA TYR A 69 -13.13 -2.94 3.57
C TYR A 69 -11.79 -3.51 3.09
N GLU A 70 -10.93 -3.96 4.01
CA GLU A 70 -9.67 -4.61 3.65
C GLU A 70 -9.89 -5.86 2.80
N ASN A 71 -10.87 -6.69 3.16
CA ASN A 71 -11.19 -7.91 2.43
C ASN A 71 -11.86 -7.57 1.11
N GLU A 72 -12.78 -6.61 1.08
CA GLU A 72 -13.41 -6.13 -0.15
C GLU A 72 -12.36 -5.62 -1.16
N ILE A 73 -11.45 -4.74 -0.72
CA ILE A 73 -10.40 -4.18 -1.58
C ILE A 73 -9.49 -5.29 -2.11
N ALA A 74 -9.09 -6.25 -1.27
CA ALA A 74 -8.25 -7.37 -1.70
C ALA A 74 -8.98 -8.26 -2.74
N ILE A 75 -10.26 -8.56 -2.53
CA ILE A 75 -11.07 -9.37 -3.45
C ILE A 75 -11.25 -8.66 -4.79
N TRP A 76 -11.68 -7.40 -4.79
CA TRP A 76 -11.98 -6.66 -6.01
C TRP A 76 -10.73 -6.30 -6.83
N SER A 77 -9.60 -6.02 -6.17
CA SER A 77 -8.33 -5.76 -6.87
C SER A 77 -7.62 -7.04 -7.32
N GLY A 78 -7.89 -8.17 -6.67
CA GLY A 78 -7.13 -9.42 -6.87
C GLY A 78 -5.70 -9.39 -6.32
N TYR A 79 -5.31 -8.31 -5.63
CA TYR A 79 -4.02 -8.22 -4.95
C TYR A 79 -4.14 -8.68 -3.48
N PRO A 80 -3.16 -9.46 -2.97
CA PRO A 80 -3.28 -10.04 -1.64
C PRO A 80 -3.17 -8.98 -0.55
N ARG A 81 -3.89 -9.17 0.56
CA ARG A 81 -3.66 -8.43 1.81
C ARG A 81 -2.37 -8.93 2.46
N LEU A 82 -1.37 -8.06 2.56
CA LEU A 82 -0.09 -8.33 3.20
C LEU A 82 -0.14 -8.14 4.72
N GLY A 83 -0.96 -7.22 5.21
CA GLY A 83 -1.20 -7.02 6.64
C GLY A 83 -1.88 -5.69 6.91
N SER A 84 -2.12 -5.43 8.20
CA SER A 84 -2.81 -4.22 8.64
C SER A 84 -2.15 -3.69 9.92
N VAL A 85 -2.02 -2.38 10.02
CA VAL A 85 -1.53 -1.68 11.21
C VAL A 85 -2.74 -1.01 11.88
N PRO A 86 -3.01 -1.32 13.16
CA PRO A 86 -4.13 -0.68 13.86
C PRO A 86 -3.86 0.82 14.03
N GLY A 87 -4.94 1.60 14.06
CA GLY A 87 -4.86 3.03 14.34
C GLY A 87 -4.24 3.31 15.70
N CYS A 88 -3.34 4.28 15.75
CA CYS A 88 -2.65 4.69 16.97
C CYS A 88 -2.41 6.21 16.92
N GLU A 89 -2.96 6.95 17.89
CA GLU A 89 -2.81 8.40 17.95
C GLU A 89 -1.39 8.84 18.30
N SER A 90 -0.64 8.03 19.05
CA SER A 90 0.71 8.35 19.49
C SER A 90 1.55 7.07 19.52
N PRO A 91 2.04 6.61 18.35
CA PRO A 91 2.85 5.40 18.27
C PRO A 91 4.17 5.62 19.02
N ASP A 92 4.43 4.76 20.00
CA ASP A 92 5.70 4.72 20.72
C ASP A 92 6.65 3.65 20.12
N HIS A 93 7.87 3.61 20.65
CA HIS A 93 8.88 2.64 20.24
C HIS A 93 8.36 1.19 20.33
N ASP A 94 7.63 0.87 21.39
CA ASP A 94 7.17 -0.50 21.63
C ASP A 94 6.02 -0.89 20.69
N PHE A 95 5.14 0.05 20.34
CA PHE A 95 4.14 -0.11 19.31
C PHE A 95 4.79 -0.44 17.98
N VAL A 96 5.74 0.39 17.52
CA VAL A 96 6.46 0.16 16.25
C VAL A 96 7.15 -1.21 16.26
N LYS A 97 7.81 -1.57 17.37
CA LYS A 97 8.47 -2.87 17.52
C LYS A 97 7.51 -4.05 17.42
N ARG A 98 6.34 -3.96 18.07
CA ARG A 98 5.29 -5.00 17.98
C ARG A 98 4.75 -5.14 16.56
N GLN A 99 4.43 -4.02 15.90
CA GLN A 99 3.94 -4.06 14.51
C GLN A 99 4.99 -4.63 13.56
N ALA A 100 6.25 -4.19 13.68
CA ALA A 100 7.35 -4.70 12.87
C ALA A 100 7.53 -6.23 13.02
N GLN A 101 7.37 -6.78 14.23
CA GLN A 101 7.42 -8.23 14.46
C GLN A 101 6.31 -9.00 13.75
N ILE A 102 5.08 -8.45 13.68
CA ILE A 102 3.95 -9.04 12.97
C ILE A 102 4.25 -9.13 11.46
N PHE A 103 4.81 -8.06 10.89
CA PHE A 103 5.12 -8.00 9.46
C PHE A 103 6.38 -8.78 9.06
N ARG A 104 7.35 -8.94 9.96
CA ARG A 104 8.66 -9.53 9.68
C ARG A 104 8.56 -10.88 8.96
N LYS A 105 7.83 -11.83 9.56
CA LYS A 105 7.67 -13.18 8.99
C LYS A 105 7.04 -13.16 7.60
N ARG A 106 6.13 -12.21 7.36
CA ARG A 106 5.40 -12.10 6.11
C ARG A 106 6.27 -11.53 4.99
N PHE A 107 7.02 -10.47 5.27
CA PHE A 107 7.90 -9.86 4.27
C PHE A 107 9.15 -10.69 3.97
N GLU A 108 9.65 -11.47 4.92
CA GLU A 108 10.75 -12.41 4.69
C GLU A 108 10.41 -13.43 3.57
N THR A 109 9.14 -13.79 3.38
CA THR A 109 8.70 -14.73 2.32
C THR A 109 8.39 -14.04 0.98
N ILE A 110 8.19 -12.72 0.97
CA ILE A 110 7.67 -11.99 -0.21
C ILE A 110 8.79 -11.20 -0.91
N LEU A 111 9.79 -10.74 -0.15
CA LEU A 111 10.86 -9.87 -0.65
C LEU A 111 12.16 -10.61 -0.96
N TRP A 112 12.31 -11.88 -0.53
CA TRP A 112 13.50 -12.72 -0.68
C TRP A 112 13.11 -14.13 -1.11
#